data_AF-A0A671Y274-F1
#
_entry.id   AF-A0A671Y274-F1
#
_cell.length_a   1.000
_cell.length_b   1.000
_cell.length_c   1.000
_cell.angle_alpha   90.00
_cell.angle_beta   90.00
_cell.angle_gamma   90.00
#
_symmetry.space_group_name_H-M   'P 1'
#
loop_
_entity.id
_entity.type
_entity.pdbx_description
1 polymer ?
#
loop_
_entity_poly.entity_id
_entity_poly.type
_entity_poly.pdbx_seq_one_letter_code
_entity_poly.pdbx_strand_id
1 'polypeptide(L)'
;SLPEQGPKLFLYRLYFASLRVKPKNTANTHYFSTDEEFTYESFYADFGPFSLAMLYRYCCKLNKKLKSFTMSRKKLVHYTSFDPKKRANDAVLISAYAVIYLKRSPEDAYRTLISGNNTAYLPFRDAAVGECTFNLTVLDCLQGIHKALQHGFFDFDSFNVEEYEHYERVENGDMNWIVPGKILAFSSPHPRSKIENGYPLHAPEAYFVYFHQNNVTAVVRLNRKLYEGRRFEDAGFEHHDLFFLDGTTPSDLICRRFLHVCESTEGAVAVHCKAGLGRTGTLIGCYLMKHFRFTAAEAIAWIRICRPGSIIGRQQNFLEE
;
A
#
# COMPACT_ATOMS: atom_id res chain seq x y z
N SER A 1 13.60 29.82 -17.61
CA SER A 1 13.18 28.94 -18.73
C SER A 1 12.33 27.82 -18.15
N LEU A 2 11.19 27.50 -18.76
CA LEU A 2 10.48 26.25 -18.45
C LEU A 2 11.47 25.09 -18.66
N PRO A 3 11.36 23.97 -17.92
CA PRO A 3 12.00 22.76 -18.37
C PRO A 3 11.25 22.31 -19.63
N GLU A 4 11.79 22.61 -20.80
CA GLU A 4 11.38 21.97 -22.07
C GLU A 4 11.65 20.45 -22.06
N GLN A 5 12.26 19.93 -20.99
CA GLN A 5 12.68 18.54 -20.81
C GLN A 5 11.81 17.75 -19.83
N GLY A 6 10.64 18.26 -19.43
CA GLY A 6 9.69 17.50 -18.60
C GLY A 6 8.71 16.71 -19.46
N PRO A 7 8.42 15.43 -19.15
CA PRO A 7 7.44 14.66 -19.91
C PRO A 7 6.04 15.30 -19.83
N LYS A 8 5.38 15.45 -20.99
CA LYS A 8 4.00 15.96 -21.10
C LYS A 8 3.04 14.87 -20.65
N LEU A 9 2.55 15.00 -19.44
CA LEU A 9 1.78 14.01 -18.74
C LEU A 9 0.33 14.51 -18.57
N PHE A 10 -0.62 14.00 -19.37
CA PHE A 10 -2.02 13.79 -18.91
C PHE A 10 -3.02 14.96 -18.94
N LEU A 11 -3.65 15.24 -20.09
CA LEU A 11 -4.44 16.47 -20.41
C LEU A 11 -3.51 17.63 -20.75
N TYR A 12 -3.88 18.47 -21.73
CA TYR A 12 -3.07 19.56 -22.30
C TYR A 12 -2.48 20.60 -21.30
N ARG A 13 -2.65 20.40 -19.99
CA ARG A 13 -2.25 21.29 -18.90
C ARG A 13 -1.49 20.64 -17.73
N LEU A 14 -1.39 19.31 -17.60
CA LEU A 14 -0.67 18.69 -16.47
C LEU A 14 0.75 18.26 -16.87
N TYR A 15 1.70 18.43 -15.95
CA TYR A 15 3.12 18.16 -16.17
C TYR A 15 3.77 17.63 -14.90
N PHE A 16 4.80 16.80 -15.06
CA PHE A 16 5.66 16.34 -13.98
C PHE A 16 7.10 16.81 -14.19
N ALA A 17 7.77 17.29 -13.15
CA ALA A 17 9.15 17.78 -13.26
C ALA A 17 9.98 17.52 -11.99
N SER A 18 11.27 17.23 -12.15
CA SER A 18 12.24 17.27 -11.05
C SER A 18 12.98 18.60 -11.08
N LEU A 19 12.95 19.35 -9.98
CA LEU A 19 13.52 20.69 -9.87
C LEU A 19 14.50 20.79 -8.70
N ARG A 20 15.61 21.53 -8.87
CA ARG A 20 16.61 21.75 -7.80
C ARG A 20 16.19 22.82 -6.80
N VAL A 21 15.31 23.73 -7.23
CA VAL A 21 14.88 24.90 -6.45
C VAL A 21 13.37 25.01 -6.54
N LYS A 22 12.74 25.41 -5.44
CA LYS A 22 11.30 25.68 -5.37
C LYS A 22 10.91 26.73 -6.43
N PRO A 23 10.09 26.37 -7.43
CA PRO A 23 9.68 27.30 -8.47
C PRO A 23 8.66 28.30 -7.92
N LYS A 24 8.66 29.52 -8.47
CA LYS A 24 7.60 30.50 -8.22
C LYS A 24 6.47 30.32 -9.23
N ASN A 25 5.22 30.49 -8.78
CA ASN A 25 4.06 30.54 -9.67
C ASN A 25 4.18 31.71 -10.64
N THR A 26 3.64 31.53 -11.85
CA THR A 26 3.57 32.57 -12.87
C THR A 26 2.12 32.85 -13.27
N ALA A 27 1.92 33.81 -14.18
CA ALA A 27 0.61 34.09 -14.75
C ALA A 27 -0.01 32.83 -15.42
N ASN A 28 0.83 32.02 -16.06
CA ASN A 28 0.40 30.88 -16.89
C ASN A 28 0.71 29.50 -16.29
N THR A 29 1.46 29.42 -15.19
CA THR A 29 1.88 28.16 -14.59
C THR A 29 1.68 28.17 -13.08
N HIS A 30 1.04 27.12 -12.57
CA HIS A 30 0.90 26.84 -11.15
C HIS A 30 1.74 25.61 -10.81
N TYR A 31 2.69 25.77 -9.90
CA TYR A 31 3.53 24.69 -9.39
C TYR A 31 2.99 24.19 -8.05
N PHE A 32 3.07 22.89 -7.83
CA PHE A 32 2.79 22.27 -6.55
C PHE A 32 3.67 21.03 -6.36
N SER A 33 3.89 20.64 -5.11
CA SER A 33 4.71 19.48 -4.74
C SER A 33 4.05 18.74 -3.57
N THR A 34 4.47 17.50 -3.37
CA THR A 34 4.18 16.67 -2.20
C THR A 34 5.40 16.46 -1.30
N ASP A 35 6.60 16.94 -1.67
CA ASP A 35 7.88 16.73 -0.97
C ASP A 35 7.90 17.13 0.52
N GLU A 36 7.09 18.12 0.91
CA GLU A 36 6.98 18.66 2.27
C GLU A 36 5.65 18.26 2.94
N GLU A 37 4.75 17.58 2.22
CA GLU A 37 3.39 17.24 2.68
C GLU A 37 3.26 15.75 2.97
N PHE A 38 3.86 14.89 2.15
CA PHE A 38 3.82 13.45 2.32
C PHE A 38 5.18 12.94 2.77
N THR A 39 5.17 12.24 3.90
CA THR A 39 6.35 11.62 4.49
C THR A 39 6.07 10.13 4.61
N TYR A 40 6.92 9.31 4.00
CA TYR A 40 6.88 7.86 4.20
C TYR A 40 7.59 7.53 5.52
N GLU A 41 6.87 6.87 6.43
CA GLU A 41 7.43 6.41 7.70
C GLU A 41 8.18 5.09 7.50
N SER A 42 9.51 5.18 7.39
CA SER A 42 10.36 4.01 7.11
C SER A 42 10.51 3.10 8.33
N PHE A 43 10.38 1.79 8.13
CA PHE A 43 10.75 0.79 9.14
C PHE A 43 12.26 0.64 9.26
N TYR A 44 12.97 0.71 8.12
CA TYR A 44 14.42 0.71 8.06
C TYR A 44 14.92 1.57 6.88
N ALA A 45 15.30 0.94 5.77
CA ALA A 45 15.82 1.62 4.58
C ALA A 45 14.76 1.74 3.46
N ASP A 46 13.58 1.15 3.66
CA ASP A 46 12.41 1.33 2.80
C ASP A 46 11.98 2.80 2.78
N PHE A 47 11.49 3.24 1.63
CA PHE A 47 11.16 4.65 1.40
C PHE A 47 9.84 4.85 0.65
N GLY A 48 9.14 3.76 0.33
CA GLY A 48 7.95 3.76 -0.51
C GLY A 48 7.56 2.35 -0.98
N PRO A 49 6.55 2.24 -1.87
CA PRO A 49 5.72 3.35 -2.36
C PRO A 49 4.85 3.98 -1.25
N PHE A 50 4.37 5.20 -1.48
CA PHE A 50 3.39 5.83 -0.58
C PHE A 50 2.12 4.99 -0.41
N SER A 51 1.49 5.14 0.76
CA SER A 51 0.29 4.39 1.14
C SER A 51 -0.95 4.77 0.32
N LEU A 52 -2.00 3.96 0.42
CA LEU A 52 -3.27 4.15 -0.25
C LEU A 52 -3.93 5.47 0.14
N ALA A 53 -3.85 5.87 1.42
CA ALA A 53 -4.32 7.18 1.89
C ALA A 53 -3.59 8.35 1.21
N MET A 54 -2.26 8.28 1.10
CA MET A 54 -1.48 9.33 0.42
C MET A 54 -1.79 9.40 -1.07
N LEU A 55 -1.96 8.25 -1.74
CA LEU A 55 -2.44 8.21 -3.13
C LEU A 55 -3.83 8.83 -3.27
N TYR A 56 -4.76 8.51 -2.36
CA TYR A 56 -6.10 9.08 -2.34
C TYR A 56 -6.07 10.61 -2.17
N ARG A 57 -5.32 11.10 -1.17
CA ARG A 57 -5.15 12.54 -0.90
C ARG A 57 -4.50 13.26 -2.07
N TYR A 58 -3.50 12.66 -2.72
CA TYR A 58 -2.90 13.19 -3.94
C TYR A 58 -3.95 13.39 -5.04
N CYS A 59 -4.76 12.36 -5.30
CA CYS A 59 -5.78 12.40 -6.34
C CYS A 59 -6.84 13.48 -6.03
N CYS A 60 -7.30 13.58 -4.78
CA CYS A 60 -8.20 14.62 -4.33
C CYS A 60 -7.63 16.02 -4.53
N LYS A 61 -6.36 16.23 -4.14
CA LYS A 61 -5.64 17.50 -4.31
C LYS A 61 -5.51 17.88 -5.78
N LEU A 62 -5.14 16.94 -6.64
CA LEU A 62 -4.98 17.17 -8.07
C LEU A 62 -6.33 17.45 -8.75
N ASN A 63 -7.38 16.68 -8.42
CA ASN A 63 -8.74 16.92 -8.90
C ASN A 63 -9.25 18.31 -8.51
N LYS A 64 -9.05 18.73 -7.25
CA LYS A 64 -9.41 20.07 -6.78
C LYS A 64 -8.67 21.16 -7.56
N LYS A 65 -7.39 20.95 -7.90
CA LYS A 65 -6.61 21.89 -8.71
C LYS A 65 -7.10 21.96 -10.16
N LEU A 66 -7.39 20.82 -10.77
CA LEU A 66 -7.88 20.73 -12.14
C LEU A 66 -9.27 21.35 -12.32
N LYS A 67 -10.16 21.19 -11.33
CA LYS A 67 -11.52 21.77 -11.31
C LYS A 67 -11.57 23.25 -10.93
N SER A 68 -10.47 23.83 -10.44
CA SER A 68 -10.46 25.21 -9.96
C SER A 68 -10.55 26.22 -11.11
N PHE A 69 -11.54 27.12 -11.03
CA PHE A 69 -11.73 28.17 -12.03
C PHE A 69 -10.52 29.11 -12.18
N THR A 70 -9.85 29.43 -11.07
CA THR A 70 -8.67 30.32 -11.07
C THR A 70 -7.42 29.70 -11.70
N MET A 71 -7.41 28.36 -11.85
CA MET A 71 -6.33 27.60 -12.50
C MET A 71 -6.74 27.06 -13.88
N SER A 72 -7.96 27.35 -14.35
CA SER A 72 -8.55 26.79 -15.56
C SER A 72 -7.82 27.10 -16.87
N ARG A 73 -6.94 28.12 -16.90
CA ARG A 73 -6.09 28.47 -18.06
C ARG A 73 -4.60 28.27 -17.80
N LYS A 74 -4.22 27.79 -16.61
CA LYS A 74 -2.83 27.60 -16.23
C LYS A 74 -2.37 26.18 -16.52
N LYS A 75 -1.08 26.04 -16.82
CA LYS A 75 -0.36 24.76 -16.73
C LYS A 75 -0.20 24.39 -15.25
N LEU A 76 -0.57 23.18 -14.88
CA LEU A 76 -0.34 22.59 -13.58
C LEU A 76 0.92 21.74 -13.65
N VAL A 77 1.92 22.09 -12.84
CA VAL A 77 3.18 21.33 -12.77
C VAL A 77 3.28 20.73 -11.39
N HIS A 78 3.15 19.41 -11.31
CA HIS A 78 3.60 18.65 -10.15
C HIS A 78 5.13 18.59 -10.20
N TYR A 79 5.80 19.12 -9.19
CA TYR A 79 7.26 19.04 -9.12
C TYR A 79 7.72 18.32 -7.85
N THR A 80 8.82 17.60 -7.99
CA THR A 80 9.58 16.95 -6.91
C THR A 80 11.01 17.51 -6.91
N SER A 81 11.71 17.39 -5.79
CA SER A 81 13.16 17.61 -5.73
C SER A 81 13.94 16.56 -6.55
N PHE A 82 15.26 16.70 -6.61
CA PHE A 82 16.16 15.69 -7.21
C PHE A 82 16.47 14.50 -6.30
N ASP A 83 15.90 14.47 -5.09
CA ASP A 83 16.02 13.32 -4.20
C ASP A 83 15.44 12.06 -4.88
N PRO A 84 16.22 10.97 -5.04
CA PRO A 84 15.80 9.81 -5.81
C PRO A 84 14.60 9.07 -5.18
N LYS A 85 14.46 9.11 -3.85
CA LYS A 85 13.33 8.48 -3.13
C LYS A 85 12.05 9.27 -3.35
N LYS A 86 12.11 10.60 -3.24
CA LYS A 86 10.96 11.49 -3.51
C LYS A 86 10.53 11.39 -4.97
N ARG A 87 11.49 11.38 -5.90
CA ARG A 87 11.21 11.21 -7.33
C ARG A 87 10.45 9.94 -7.65
N ALA A 88 10.85 8.80 -7.07
CA ALA A 88 10.20 7.53 -7.30
C ALA A 88 8.76 7.49 -6.74
N ASN A 89 8.56 8.00 -5.53
CA ASN A 89 7.23 8.08 -4.92
C ASN A 89 6.29 9.02 -5.69
N ASP A 90 6.73 10.23 -6.01
CA ASP A 90 5.92 11.21 -6.75
C ASP A 90 5.64 10.74 -8.18
N ALA A 91 6.55 9.96 -8.78
CA ALA A 91 6.31 9.30 -10.05
C ALA A 91 5.14 8.31 -9.95
N VAL A 92 5.09 7.45 -8.91
CA VAL A 92 3.95 6.56 -8.67
C VAL A 92 2.67 7.39 -8.50
N LEU A 93 2.65 8.45 -7.71
CA LEU A 93 1.44 9.27 -7.50
C LEU A 93 0.86 9.83 -8.81
N ILE A 94 1.67 10.52 -9.61
CA ILE A 94 1.18 11.16 -10.83
C ILE A 94 0.81 10.15 -11.93
N SER A 95 1.54 9.04 -12.02
CA SER A 95 1.23 7.98 -13.00
C SER A 95 0.09 7.06 -12.56
N ALA A 96 -0.14 6.90 -11.26
CA ALA A 96 -1.32 6.20 -10.73
C ALA A 96 -2.58 7.03 -10.99
N TYR A 97 -2.54 8.35 -10.72
CA TYR A 97 -3.66 9.25 -11.04
C TYR A 97 -4.10 9.11 -12.51
N ALA A 98 -3.11 9.02 -13.37
CA ALA A 98 -3.22 8.77 -14.79
C ALA A 98 -3.89 7.44 -15.17
N VAL A 99 -3.53 6.35 -14.50
CA VAL A 99 -4.19 5.04 -14.66
C VAL A 99 -5.65 5.12 -14.17
N ILE A 100 -5.87 5.73 -13.01
CA ILE A 100 -7.18 5.79 -12.32
C ILE A 100 -8.18 6.68 -13.07
N TYR A 101 -7.82 7.94 -13.31
CA TYR A 101 -8.73 8.99 -13.80
C TYR A 101 -8.65 9.18 -15.31
N LEU A 102 -7.48 8.94 -15.94
CA LEU A 102 -7.34 9.10 -17.39
C LEU A 102 -7.44 7.75 -18.13
N LYS A 103 -7.68 6.65 -17.41
CA LYS A 103 -7.90 5.30 -17.96
C LYS A 103 -6.79 4.83 -18.90
N ARG A 104 -5.55 5.25 -18.65
CA ARG A 104 -4.39 4.74 -19.39
C ARG A 104 -3.90 3.41 -18.82
N SER A 105 -3.25 2.62 -19.66
CA SER A 105 -2.53 1.46 -19.16
C SER A 105 -1.32 1.86 -18.31
N PRO A 106 -0.89 1.00 -17.36
CA PRO A 106 0.34 1.19 -16.60
C PRO A 106 1.56 1.49 -17.49
N GLU A 107 1.73 0.74 -18.58
CA GLU A 107 2.86 0.84 -19.50
C GLU A 107 2.88 2.20 -20.21
N ASP A 108 1.72 2.67 -20.65
CA ASP A 108 1.57 3.96 -21.31
C ASP A 108 1.86 5.11 -20.34
N ALA A 109 1.37 4.99 -19.10
CA ALA A 109 1.61 5.98 -18.07
C ALA A 109 3.10 6.06 -17.70
N TYR A 110 3.73 4.90 -17.51
CA TYR A 110 5.14 4.78 -17.23
C TYR A 110 6.03 5.26 -18.39
N ARG A 111 5.71 4.86 -19.64
CA ARG A 111 6.42 5.32 -20.85
C ARG A 111 6.44 6.85 -20.94
N THR A 112 5.33 7.48 -20.54
CA THR A 112 5.25 8.94 -20.52
C THR A 112 6.20 9.52 -19.47
N LEU A 113 6.27 8.96 -18.26
CA LEU A 113 7.18 9.45 -17.22
C LEU A 113 8.67 9.39 -17.62
N ILE A 114 9.07 8.34 -18.34
CA ILE A 114 10.46 8.17 -18.76
C ILE A 114 10.78 8.90 -20.07
N SER A 115 9.77 9.32 -20.84
CA SER A 115 9.97 10.04 -22.10
C SER A 115 10.60 11.41 -21.88
N GLY A 116 11.90 11.53 -22.13
CA GLY A 116 12.67 12.77 -21.93
C GLY A 116 13.30 12.88 -20.54
N ASN A 117 13.21 11.85 -19.70
CA ASN A 117 13.93 11.78 -18.43
C ASN A 117 15.10 10.78 -18.55
N ASN A 118 16.32 11.29 -18.46
CA ASN A 118 17.52 10.46 -18.59
C ASN A 118 17.89 9.72 -17.29
N THR A 119 17.23 10.01 -16.17
CA THR A 119 17.55 9.38 -14.88
C THR A 119 16.44 8.43 -14.46
N ALA A 120 16.76 7.13 -14.42
CA ALA A 120 15.87 6.10 -13.91
C ALA A 120 15.36 6.42 -12.49
N TYR A 121 14.15 5.95 -12.20
CA TYR A 121 13.60 6.02 -10.85
C TYR A 121 14.23 4.93 -9.99
N LEU A 122 14.57 5.28 -8.75
CA LEU A 122 15.10 4.32 -7.78
C LEU A 122 14.02 3.27 -7.48
N PRO A 123 14.30 1.96 -7.65
CA PRO A 123 13.36 0.92 -7.27
C PRO A 123 13.09 0.91 -5.76
N PHE A 124 11.87 0.57 -5.39
CA PHE A 124 11.46 0.39 -4.01
C PHE A 124 12.04 -0.92 -3.47
N ARG A 125 12.62 -0.82 -2.28
CA ARG A 125 13.15 -1.95 -1.50
C ARG A 125 12.19 -2.34 -0.38
N ASP A 126 12.44 -3.48 0.23
CA ASP A 126 11.70 -3.94 1.40
C ASP A 126 12.23 -3.34 2.72
N ALA A 127 11.51 -3.66 3.81
CA ALA A 127 11.80 -3.22 5.16
C ALA A 127 12.84 -4.08 5.91
N ALA A 128 13.51 -5.04 5.25
CA ALA A 128 14.54 -5.84 5.89
C ALA A 128 15.80 -5.04 6.23
N VAL A 129 16.50 -5.50 7.27
CA VAL A 129 17.86 -5.07 7.58
C VAL A 129 18.83 -5.79 6.65
N GLY A 130 19.71 -5.02 5.99
CA GLY A 130 20.75 -5.57 5.11
C GLY A 130 20.51 -5.31 3.62
N GLU A 131 20.99 -6.22 2.78
CA GLU A 131 20.90 -6.10 1.32
C GLU A 131 19.48 -6.41 0.81
N CYS A 132 19.07 -5.66 -0.22
CA CYS A 132 17.79 -5.87 -0.90
C CYS A 132 18.00 -6.84 -2.06
N THR A 133 17.25 -7.95 -2.08
CA THR A 133 17.35 -8.99 -3.11
C THR A 133 16.24 -8.95 -4.14
N PHE A 134 15.23 -8.09 -3.95
CA PHE A 134 14.08 -7.93 -4.83
C PHE A 134 13.77 -6.44 -5.00
N ASN A 135 13.74 -5.95 -6.23
CA ASN A 135 13.54 -4.53 -6.53
C ASN A 135 12.17 -4.32 -7.17
N LEU A 136 11.33 -3.53 -6.51
CA LEU A 136 9.99 -3.21 -7.01
C LEU A 136 10.03 -1.88 -7.78
N THR A 137 9.63 -1.87 -9.04
CA THR A 137 9.70 -0.67 -9.89
C THR A 137 8.43 0.19 -9.78
N VAL A 138 8.50 1.41 -10.33
CA VAL A 138 7.31 2.26 -10.51
C VAL A 138 6.26 1.56 -11.38
N LEU A 139 6.67 0.79 -12.40
CA LEU A 139 5.75 0.08 -13.29
C LEU A 139 5.00 -1.02 -12.54
N ASP A 140 5.70 -1.79 -11.70
CA ASP A 140 5.06 -2.85 -10.88
C ASP A 140 4.00 -2.25 -9.94
N CYS A 141 4.29 -1.09 -9.35
CA CYS A 141 3.31 -0.33 -8.55
C CYS A 141 2.06 0.03 -9.37
N LEU A 142 2.23 0.50 -10.60
CA LEU A 142 1.11 0.86 -11.47
C LEU A 142 0.31 -0.35 -11.92
N GLN A 143 0.97 -1.47 -12.20
CA GLN A 143 0.32 -2.72 -12.57
C GLN A 143 -0.48 -3.31 -11.40
N GLY A 144 0.09 -3.29 -10.18
CA GLY A 144 -0.61 -3.68 -8.95
C GLY A 144 -1.85 -2.82 -8.69
N ILE A 145 -1.74 -1.49 -8.79
CA ILE A 145 -2.89 -0.57 -8.67
C ILE A 145 -3.93 -0.87 -9.76
N HIS A 146 -3.50 -1.03 -11.01
CA HIS A 146 -4.41 -1.28 -12.13
C HIS A 146 -5.19 -2.57 -11.93
N LYS A 147 -4.54 -3.66 -11.53
CA LYS A 147 -5.18 -4.95 -11.28
C LYS A 147 -6.12 -4.89 -10.08
N ALA A 148 -5.76 -4.16 -9.02
CA ALA A 148 -6.65 -3.88 -7.89
C ALA A 148 -7.93 -3.15 -8.32
N LEU A 149 -7.83 -2.15 -9.22
CA LEU A 149 -8.99 -1.47 -9.79
C LEU A 149 -9.85 -2.40 -10.66
N GLN A 150 -9.23 -3.26 -11.47
CA GLN A 150 -9.94 -4.24 -12.30
C GLN A 150 -10.77 -5.22 -11.46
N HIS A 151 -10.30 -5.57 -10.27
CA HIS A 151 -10.99 -6.47 -9.34
C HIS A 151 -11.83 -5.76 -8.29
N GLY A 152 -11.99 -4.43 -8.37
CA GLY A 152 -12.84 -3.66 -7.46
C GLY A 152 -12.32 -3.57 -6.02
N PHE A 153 -11.00 -3.71 -5.80
CA PHE A 153 -10.40 -3.60 -4.46
C PHE A 153 -10.28 -2.15 -3.99
N PHE A 154 -10.48 -1.19 -4.89
CA PHE A 154 -10.37 0.21 -4.56
C PHE A 154 -11.34 1.02 -5.41
N ASP A 155 -12.18 1.77 -4.72
CA ASP A 155 -13.10 2.73 -5.32
C ASP A 155 -12.85 4.10 -4.69
N PHE A 156 -12.49 5.08 -5.52
CA PHE A 156 -12.21 6.44 -5.08
C PHE A 156 -13.45 7.18 -4.60
N ASP A 157 -14.64 6.79 -5.01
CA ASP A 157 -15.87 7.48 -4.63
C ASP A 157 -16.37 7.00 -3.25
N SER A 158 -15.98 5.80 -2.82
CA SER A 158 -16.41 5.21 -1.54
C SER A 158 -15.27 4.97 -0.53
N PHE A 159 -14.01 5.25 -0.88
CA PHE A 159 -12.90 5.04 0.03
C PHE A 159 -12.93 5.99 1.24
N ASN A 160 -13.02 5.41 2.43
CA ASN A 160 -12.99 6.13 3.69
C ASN A 160 -11.53 6.31 4.16
N VAL A 161 -10.91 7.43 3.76
CA VAL A 161 -9.51 7.71 4.12
C VAL A 161 -9.34 7.95 5.62
N GLU A 162 -10.34 8.52 6.29
CA GLU A 162 -10.32 8.76 7.72
C GLU A 162 -10.32 7.44 8.52
N GLU A 163 -11.10 6.45 8.09
CA GLU A 163 -11.08 5.11 8.68
C GLU A 163 -9.74 4.40 8.44
N TYR A 164 -9.22 4.47 7.20
CA TYR A 164 -7.90 3.91 6.87
C TYR A 164 -6.82 4.48 7.79
N GLU A 165 -6.74 5.82 7.91
CA GLU A 165 -5.72 6.50 8.71
C GLU A 165 -5.94 6.37 10.23
N HIS A 166 -7.17 6.08 10.66
CA HIS A 166 -7.45 5.73 12.04
C HIS A 166 -6.86 4.37 12.36
N TYR A 167 -7.23 3.34 11.60
CA TYR A 167 -6.89 1.95 11.92
C TYR A 167 -5.47 1.52 11.52
N GLU A 168 -4.78 2.25 10.63
CA GLU A 168 -3.36 1.98 10.35
C GLU A 168 -2.44 2.23 11.55
N ARG A 169 -2.90 3.03 12.52
CA ARG A 169 -2.09 3.39 13.68
C ARG A 169 -2.05 2.30 14.73
N VAL A 170 -0.88 2.16 15.36
CA VAL A 170 -0.65 1.20 16.46
C VAL A 170 -1.66 1.39 17.58
N GLU A 171 -1.99 2.63 17.93
CA GLU A 171 -2.93 2.92 19.01
C GLU A 171 -4.38 2.53 18.75
N ASN A 172 -4.72 2.20 17.49
CA ASN A 172 -6.07 1.84 17.07
C ASN A 172 -6.15 0.40 16.51
N GLY A 173 -5.08 -0.39 16.65
CA GLY A 173 -5.07 -1.81 16.29
C GLY A 173 -4.08 -2.20 15.18
N ASP A 174 -3.48 -1.23 14.46
CA ASP A 174 -2.52 -1.44 13.37
C ASP A 174 -3.00 -2.47 12.34
N MET A 175 -4.07 -2.10 11.62
CA MET A 175 -4.74 -2.93 10.62
C MET A 175 -5.10 -2.20 9.33
N ASN A 176 -5.03 -2.91 8.21
CA ASN A 176 -5.40 -2.40 6.89
C ASN A 176 -6.07 -3.50 6.06
N TRP A 177 -7.09 -3.10 5.30
CA TRP A 177 -7.70 -3.97 4.28
C TRP A 177 -6.75 -4.14 3.10
N ILE A 178 -6.53 -5.39 2.69
CA ILE A 178 -5.80 -5.72 1.47
C ILE A 178 -6.76 -6.08 0.34
N VAL A 179 -7.83 -6.79 0.69
CA VAL A 179 -8.97 -7.07 -0.19
C VAL A 179 -10.23 -6.68 0.59
N PRO A 180 -10.87 -5.54 0.27
CA PRO A 180 -12.02 -5.04 1.04
C PRO A 180 -13.09 -6.11 1.21
N GLY A 181 -13.58 -6.27 2.44
CA GLY A 181 -14.61 -7.25 2.78
C GLY A 181 -14.15 -8.72 2.72
N LYS A 182 -12.87 -9.00 2.40
CA LYS A 182 -12.37 -10.39 2.35
C LYS A 182 -11.11 -10.66 3.15
N ILE A 183 -10.07 -9.81 3.07
CA ILE A 183 -8.80 -10.02 3.77
C ILE A 183 -8.34 -8.74 4.45
N LEU A 184 -8.24 -8.83 5.77
CA LEU A 184 -7.71 -7.78 6.65
C LEU A 184 -6.36 -8.23 7.22
N ALA A 185 -5.32 -7.40 7.10
CA ALA A 185 -4.02 -7.64 7.71
C ALA A 185 -3.90 -6.80 8.99
N PHE A 186 -3.41 -7.39 10.09
CA PHE A 186 -3.23 -6.67 11.35
C PHE A 186 -2.06 -7.16 12.20
N SER A 187 -1.68 -6.39 13.21
CA SER A 187 -0.66 -6.76 14.21
C SER A 187 -1.17 -7.79 15.22
N SER A 188 -0.26 -8.52 15.89
CA SER A 188 -0.68 -9.50 16.90
C SER A 188 -1.34 -8.81 18.10
N PRO A 189 -2.52 -9.28 18.53
CA PRO A 189 -3.01 -8.96 19.86
C PRO A 189 -2.03 -9.41 20.94
N HIS A 190 -2.06 -8.70 22.06
CA HIS A 190 -1.37 -9.02 23.30
C HIS A 190 -2.30 -9.80 24.25
N PRO A 191 -1.74 -10.52 25.24
CA PRO A 191 -2.59 -11.27 26.18
C PRO A 191 -3.46 -10.38 27.06
N ARG A 192 -3.11 -9.10 27.27
CA ARG A 192 -3.93 -8.12 28.01
C ARG A 192 -3.76 -6.73 27.40
N SER A 193 -4.82 -5.93 27.46
CA SER A 193 -4.74 -4.52 27.10
C SER A 193 -4.01 -3.76 28.20
N LYS A 194 -2.96 -3.02 27.84
CA LYS A 194 -2.18 -2.19 28.77
C LYS A 194 -1.50 -1.06 28.03
N ILE A 195 -1.15 0.02 28.72
CA ILE A 195 -0.26 1.03 28.17
C ILE A 195 1.19 0.60 28.48
N GLU A 196 2.03 0.52 27.46
CA GLU A 196 3.46 0.24 27.58
C GLU A 196 4.24 1.34 26.85
N ASN A 197 5.09 2.08 27.58
CA ASN A 197 5.87 3.21 27.05
C ASN A 197 5.03 4.26 26.31
N GLY A 198 3.81 4.52 26.79
CA GLY A 198 2.88 5.49 26.19
C GLY A 198 2.04 4.94 25.04
N TYR A 199 2.25 3.69 24.60
CA TYR A 199 1.47 3.06 23.54
C TYR A 199 0.49 2.02 24.10
N PRO A 200 -0.77 2.01 23.66
CA PRO A 200 -1.70 0.97 24.06
C PRO A 200 -1.36 -0.34 23.33
N LEU A 201 -1.30 -1.41 24.10
CA LEU A 201 -1.30 -2.76 23.60
C LEU A 201 -2.74 -3.25 23.61
N HIS A 202 -3.16 -3.93 22.54
CA HIS A 202 -4.53 -4.36 22.37
C HIS A 202 -4.68 -5.86 22.65
N ALA A 203 -5.58 -6.23 23.56
CA ALA A 203 -6.06 -7.61 23.67
C ALA A 203 -7.02 -7.95 22.52
N PRO A 204 -7.33 -9.25 22.27
CA PRO A 204 -8.28 -9.66 21.25
C PRO A 204 -9.60 -8.88 21.24
N GLU A 205 -10.16 -8.57 22.41
CA GLU A 205 -11.45 -7.89 22.58
C GLU A 205 -11.48 -6.49 21.96
N ALA A 206 -10.32 -5.83 21.87
CA ALA A 206 -10.23 -4.50 21.26
C ALA A 206 -10.62 -4.53 19.76
N TYR A 207 -10.52 -5.69 19.11
CA TYR A 207 -10.82 -5.86 17.69
C TYR A 207 -12.27 -6.29 17.42
N PHE A 208 -12.99 -6.83 18.41
CA PHE A 208 -14.26 -7.53 18.19
C PHE A 208 -15.34 -6.63 17.57
N VAL A 209 -15.48 -5.40 18.07
CA VAL A 209 -16.49 -4.46 17.54
C VAL A 209 -16.25 -4.19 16.06
N TYR A 210 -15.02 -3.87 15.68
CA TYR A 210 -14.66 -3.61 14.29
C TYR A 210 -14.82 -4.86 13.43
N PHE A 211 -14.41 -6.02 13.95
CA PHE A 211 -14.49 -7.30 13.24
C PHE A 211 -15.95 -7.70 12.96
N HIS A 212 -16.84 -7.60 13.93
CA HIS A 212 -18.27 -7.86 13.71
C HIS A 212 -18.91 -6.86 12.74
N GLN A 213 -18.61 -5.57 12.88
CA GLN A 213 -19.14 -4.53 11.99
C GLN A 213 -18.72 -4.74 10.53
N ASN A 214 -17.56 -5.33 10.30
CA ASN A 214 -17.01 -5.57 8.97
C ASN A 214 -17.05 -7.05 8.54
N ASN A 215 -17.94 -7.84 9.15
CA ASN A 215 -18.18 -9.24 8.77
C ASN A 215 -16.90 -10.11 8.75
N VAL A 216 -15.94 -9.83 9.63
CA VAL A 216 -14.83 -10.74 9.90
C VAL A 216 -15.39 -11.94 10.65
N THR A 217 -15.09 -13.13 10.16
CA THR A 217 -15.63 -14.39 10.68
C THR A 217 -14.53 -15.39 11.04
N ALA A 218 -13.32 -15.23 10.50
CA ALA A 218 -12.17 -16.05 10.84
C ALA A 218 -10.93 -15.21 11.14
N VAL A 219 -10.10 -15.68 12.08
CA VAL A 219 -8.82 -15.11 12.46
C VAL A 219 -7.71 -16.14 12.24
N VAL A 220 -6.71 -15.79 11.45
CA VAL A 220 -5.54 -16.63 11.17
C VAL A 220 -4.31 -16.05 11.88
N ARG A 221 -3.72 -16.85 12.77
CA ARG A 221 -2.49 -16.53 13.48
C ARG A 221 -1.29 -17.26 12.87
N LEU A 222 -0.25 -16.49 12.55
CA LEU A 222 0.98 -16.99 11.93
C LEU A 222 2.20 -16.97 12.86
N ASN A 223 2.10 -16.31 14.01
CA ASN A 223 3.16 -16.21 15.02
C ASN A 223 2.97 -17.19 16.18
N ARG A 224 4.00 -17.25 17.05
CA ARG A 224 3.89 -17.98 18.32
C ARG A 224 2.71 -17.44 19.11
N LYS A 225 2.06 -18.30 19.87
CA LYS A 225 0.92 -17.97 20.72
C LYS A 225 1.30 -16.90 21.75
N LEU A 226 0.80 -15.68 21.58
CA LEU A 226 0.92 -14.57 22.54
C LEU A 226 -0.37 -14.39 23.36
N TYR A 227 -1.49 -14.90 22.86
CA TYR A 227 -2.82 -14.83 23.48
C TYR A 227 -3.55 -16.17 23.25
N GLU A 228 -4.64 -16.40 23.99
CA GLU A 228 -5.47 -17.59 23.84
C GLU A 228 -6.45 -17.44 22.67
N GLY A 229 -6.37 -18.32 21.66
CA GLY A 229 -7.24 -18.30 20.47
C GLY A 229 -8.72 -18.40 20.82
N ARG A 230 -9.05 -19.14 21.89
CA ARG A 230 -10.39 -19.25 22.49
C ARG A 230 -11.09 -17.91 22.72
N ARG A 231 -10.35 -16.83 22.97
CA ARG A 231 -10.95 -15.50 23.17
C ARG A 231 -11.67 -15.01 21.93
N PHE A 232 -11.17 -15.34 20.73
CA PHE A 232 -11.87 -15.08 19.47
C PHE A 232 -13.02 -16.08 19.26
N GLU A 233 -12.81 -17.36 19.57
CA GLU A 233 -13.84 -18.41 19.46
C GLU A 233 -15.07 -18.12 20.34
N ASP A 234 -14.85 -17.72 21.59
CA ASP A 234 -15.89 -17.33 22.56
C ASP A 234 -16.68 -16.09 22.09
N ALA A 235 -16.09 -15.27 21.21
CA ALA A 235 -16.74 -14.14 20.58
C ALA A 235 -17.36 -14.47 19.20
N GLY A 236 -17.33 -15.74 18.78
CA GLY A 236 -17.97 -16.21 17.56
C GLY A 236 -17.11 -16.10 16.29
N PHE A 237 -15.78 -15.97 16.43
CA PHE A 237 -14.85 -16.04 15.30
C PHE A 237 -14.17 -17.40 15.22
N GLU A 238 -14.03 -17.97 14.03
CA GLU A 238 -13.15 -19.12 13.82
C GLU A 238 -11.70 -18.71 14.05
N HIS A 239 -10.91 -19.56 14.72
CA HIS A 239 -9.48 -19.30 14.98
C HIS A 239 -8.61 -20.39 14.38
N HIS A 240 -7.61 -20.00 13.59
CA HIS A 240 -6.70 -20.93 12.95
C HIS A 240 -5.24 -20.60 13.24
N ASP A 241 -4.51 -21.57 13.78
CA ASP A 241 -3.07 -21.51 13.94
C ASP A 241 -2.35 -22.12 12.72
N LEU A 242 -1.70 -21.25 11.93
CA LEU A 242 -0.87 -21.60 10.77
C LEU A 242 0.57 -21.10 11.00
N PHE A 243 1.17 -21.56 12.10
CA PHE A 243 2.47 -21.08 12.56
C PHE A 243 3.62 -21.42 11.59
N PHE A 244 4.48 -20.43 11.33
CA PHE A 244 5.83 -20.62 10.80
C PHE A 244 6.79 -19.55 11.34
N LEU A 245 8.10 -19.85 11.24
CA LEU A 245 9.15 -19.07 11.90
C LEU A 245 9.25 -17.65 11.31
N ASP A 246 9.54 -16.66 12.15
CA ASP A 246 9.67 -15.28 11.72
C ASP A 246 10.83 -15.10 10.73
N GLY A 247 10.62 -14.27 9.69
CA GLY A 247 11.60 -14.07 8.61
C GLY A 247 11.81 -15.26 7.67
N THR A 248 11.06 -16.36 7.83
CA THR A 248 11.08 -17.52 6.93
C THR A 248 9.90 -17.51 5.95
N THR A 249 9.88 -18.48 5.03
CA THR A 249 8.82 -18.67 4.04
C THR A 249 7.86 -19.78 4.51
N PRO A 250 6.56 -19.70 4.18
CA PRO A 250 5.61 -20.75 4.49
C PRO A 250 5.91 -22.01 3.65
N SER A 251 5.55 -23.18 4.16
CA SER A 251 5.54 -24.40 3.34
C SER A 251 4.30 -24.46 2.46
N ASP A 252 4.34 -25.27 1.40
CA ASP A 252 3.16 -25.53 0.55
C ASP A 252 1.93 -25.94 1.34
N LEU A 253 2.11 -26.71 2.42
CA LEU A 253 1.01 -27.15 3.28
C LEU A 253 0.36 -25.93 3.98
N ILE A 254 1.16 -24.99 4.47
CA ILE A 254 0.66 -23.76 5.09
C ILE A 254 -0.06 -22.91 4.05
N CYS A 255 0.53 -22.74 2.86
CA CYS A 255 -0.10 -22.00 1.76
C CYS A 255 -1.46 -22.61 1.38
N ARG A 256 -1.53 -23.93 1.17
CA ARG A 256 -2.78 -24.62 0.83
C ARG A 256 -3.82 -24.51 1.94
N ARG A 257 -3.42 -24.65 3.21
CA ARG A 257 -4.34 -24.48 4.34
C ARG A 257 -4.86 -23.06 4.46
N PHE A 258 -4.00 -22.05 4.27
CA PHE A 258 -4.41 -20.65 4.28
C PHE A 258 -5.42 -20.36 3.16
N LEU A 259 -5.12 -20.79 1.94
CA LEU A 259 -6.02 -20.63 0.80
C LEU A 259 -7.36 -21.31 1.07
N HIS A 260 -7.34 -22.54 1.60
CA HIS A 260 -8.57 -23.26 1.96
C HIS A 260 -9.41 -22.49 2.99
N VAL A 261 -8.80 -21.96 4.06
CA VAL A 261 -9.51 -21.12 5.05
C VAL A 261 -10.14 -19.91 4.36
N CYS A 262 -9.39 -19.19 3.53
CA CYS A 262 -9.93 -18.02 2.81
C CYS A 262 -11.07 -18.39 1.87
N GLU A 263 -11.01 -19.54 1.21
CA GLU A 263 -12.03 -20.05 0.29
C GLU A 263 -13.29 -20.55 0.99
N SER A 264 -13.15 -21.18 2.17
CA SER A 264 -14.26 -21.77 2.92
C SER A 264 -14.97 -20.76 3.83
N THR A 265 -14.31 -19.66 4.19
CA THR A 265 -14.90 -18.62 5.05
C THR A 265 -15.88 -17.78 4.24
N GLU A 266 -17.14 -17.70 4.66
CA GLU A 266 -18.15 -16.85 3.99
C GLU A 266 -17.84 -15.35 4.15
N GLY A 267 -17.41 -14.93 5.34
CA GLY A 267 -17.03 -13.55 5.62
C GLY A 267 -15.56 -13.24 5.35
N ALA A 268 -15.10 -12.16 5.97
CA ALA A 268 -13.71 -11.72 5.92
C ALA A 268 -12.82 -12.55 6.86
N VAL A 269 -11.55 -12.70 6.45
CA VAL A 269 -10.49 -13.34 7.23
C VAL A 269 -9.50 -12.28 7.69
N ALA A 270 -9.33 -12.15 9.00
CA ALA A 270 -8.32 -11.31 9.60
C ALA A 270 -7.03 -12.11 9.84
N VAL A 271 -5.91 -11.67 9.26
CA VAL A 271 -4.65 -12.41 9.26
C VAL A 271 -3.59 -11.60 9.99
N HIS A 272 -2.91 -12.22 10.95
CA HIS A 272 -1.81 -11.56 11.65
C HIS A 272 -0.60 -12.46 11.86
N CYS A 273 0.56 -11.84 11.96
CA CYS A 273 1.78 -12.44 12.49
C CYS A 273 2.19 -11.67 13.74
N LYS A 274 3.45 -11.25 13.89
CA LYS A 274 3.84 -10.34 14.97
C LYS A 274 3.45 -8.89 14.65
N ALA A 275 3.98 -8.36 13.55
CA ALA A 275 3.74 -6.99 13.09
C ALA A 275 2.69 -6.89 11.97
N GLY A 276 2.14 -8.02 11.50
CA GLY A 276 1.18 -8.00 10.39
C GLY A 276 1.79 -7.69 9.01
N LEU A 277 3.12 -7.80 8.84
CA LEU A 277 3.84 -7.39 7.62
C LEU A 277 4.38 -8.56 6.80
N GLY A 278 5.47 -9.19 7.24
CA GLY A 278 6.19 -10.20 6.44
C GLY A 278 5.37 -11.46 6.17
N ARG A 279 5.19 -12.31 7.18
CA ARG A 279 4.46 -13.59 7.08
C ARG A 279 3.01 -13.40 6.61
N THR A 280 2.35 -12.38 7.17
CA THR A 280 0.98 -11.98 6.81
C THR A 280 0.90 -11.62 5.33
N GLY A 281 1.68 -10.65 4.88
CA GLY A 281 1.70 -10.23 3.48
C GLY A 281 2.07 -11.36 2.53
N THR A 282 2.96 -12.29 2.94
CA THR A 282 3.36 -13.43 2.10
C THR A 282 2.16 -14.32 1.77
N LEU A 283 1.40 -14.75 2.77
CA LEU A 283 0.24 -15.61 2.55
C LEU A 283 -0.89 -14.88 1.81
N ILE A 284 -1.11 -13.61 2.10
CA ILE A 284 -2.07 -12.78 1.36
C ILE A 284 -1.63 -12.63 -0.10
N GLY A 285 -0.33 -12.50 -0.35
CA GLY A 285 0.27 -12.50 -1.70
C GLY A 285 -0.08 -13.78 -2.47
N CYS A 286 0.07 -14.95 -1.85
CA CYS A 286 -0.35 -16.22 -2.45
C CYS A 286 -1.84 -16.23 -2.84
N TYR A 287 -2.71 -15.66 -2.00
CA TYR A 287 -4.13 -15.52 -2.32
C TYR A 287 -4.38 -14.60 -3.51
N LEU A 288 -3.74 -13.43 -3.56
CA LEU A 288 -3.85 -12.49 -4.68
C LEU A 288 -3.39 -13.13 -6.00
N MET A 289 -2.26 -13.83 -5.99
CA MET A 289 -1.72 -14.49 -7.17
C MET A 289 -2.63 -15.63 -7.65
N LYS A 290 -3.15 -16.45 -6.73
CA LYS A 290 -4.02 -17.59 -7.08
C LYS A 290 -5.36 -17.15 -7.64
N HIS A 291 -6.04 -16.21 -6.96
CA HIS A 291 -7.44 -15.88 -7.27
C HIS A 291 -7.58 -14.72 -8.25
N PHE A 292 -6.62 -13.80 -8.29
CA PHE A 292 -6.69 -12.57 -9.08
C PHE A 292 -5.53 -12.43 -10.07
N ARG A 293 -4.70 -13.47 -10.22
CA ARG A 293 -3.62 -13.52 -11.22
C ARG A 293 -2.67 -12.33 -11.15
N PHE A 294 -2.43 -11.81 -9.95
CA PHE A 294 -1.31 -10.90 -9.72
C PHE A 294 0.00 -11.65 -9.98
N THR A 295 0.98 -11.00 -10.58
CA THR A 295 2.39 -11.43 -10.48
C THR A 295 2.89 -11.19 -9.06
N ALA A 296 4.03 -11.76 -8.68
CA ALA A 296 4.62 -11.51 -7.37
C ALA A 296 4.89 -10.01 -7.15
N ALA A 297 5.49 -9.35 -8.13
CA ALA A 297 5.78 -7.91 -8.08
C ALA A 297 4.50 -7.07 -7.92
N GLU A 298 3.44 -7.35 -8.69
CA GLU A 298 2.16 -6.65 -8.58
C GLU A 298 1.51 -6.87 -7.21
N ALA A 299 1.54 -8.10 -6.69
CA ALA A 299 0.99 -8.43 -5.37
C ALA A 299 1.75 -7.72 -4.26
N ILE A 300 3.09 -7.74 -4.31
CA ILE A 300 3.95 -7.02 -3.36
C ILE A 300 3.67 -5.52 -3.40
N ALA A 301 3.59 -4.94 -4.60
CA ALA A 301 3.22 -3.54 -4.78
C ALA A 301 1.89 -3.20 -4.14
N TRP A 302 0.82 -3.93 -4.48
CA TRP A 302 -0.51 -3.67 -3.97
C TRP A 302 -0.58 -3.78 -2.45
N ILE A 303 0.00 -4.85 -1.89
CA ILE A 303 0.01 -5.07 -0.44
C ILE A 303 0.80 -3.96 0.26
N ARG A 304 1.93 -3.49 -0.28
CA ARG A 304 2.70 -2.38 0.30
C ARG A 304 1.98 -1.03 0.20
N ILE A 305 1.20 -0.80 -0.86
CA ILE A 305 0.35 0.40 -0.97
C ILE A 305 -0.76 0.36 0.09
N CYS A 306 -1.38 -0.80 0.34
CA CYS A 306 -2.39 -0.95 1.38
C CYS A 306 -1.82 -0.95 2.80
N ARG A 307 -0.63 -1.52 2.98
CA ARG A 307 0.05 -1.71 4.26
C ARG A 307 1.57 -1.68 4.06
N PRO A 308 2.20 -0.50 4.21
CA PRO A 308 3.64 -0.31 4.02
C PRO A 308 4.51 -1.30 4.80
N GLY A 309 5.67 -1.65 4.25
CA GLY A 309 6.62 -2.60 4.85
C GLY A 309 6.27 -4.08 4.73
N SER A 310 5.14 -4.44 4.11
CA SER A 310 4.73 -5.83 3.93
C SER A 310 5.65 -6.63 2.99
N ILE A 311 5.76 -7.93 3.28
CA ILE A 311 6.57 -8.95 2.57
C ILE A 311 8.08 -8.61 2.62
N ILE A 312 8.82 -9.35 3.45
CA ILE A 312 10.14 -8.94 3.92
C ILE A 312 11.22 -9.98 3.56
N GLY A 313 12.33 -9.50 3.03
CA GLY A 313 13.52 -10.28 2.70
C GLY A 313 13.21 -11.39 1.71
N ARG A 314 13.61 -12.62 2.07
CA ARG A 314 13.47 -13.83 1.24
C ARG A 314 12.03 -14.17 0.87
N GLN A 315 11.04 -13.62 1.57
CA GLN A 315 9.62 -13.83 1.27
C GLN A 315 9.20 -13.23 -0.08
N GLN A 316 9.93 -12.22 -0.57
CA GLN A 316 9.68 -11.65 -1.90
C GLN A 316 10.01 -12.65 -2.99
N ASN A 317 11.21 -13.25 -2.93
CA ASN A 317 11.65 -14.26 -3.91
C ASN A 317 10.78 -15.52 -3.86
N PHE A 318 10.31 -15.92 -2.67
CA PHE A 318 9.36 -17.02 -2.54
C PHE A 318 8.04 -16.80 -3.29
N LEU A 319 7.58 -15.56 -3.44
CA LEU A 319 6.39 -15.29 -4.24
C LEU A 319 6.68 -15.31 -5.74
N GLU A 320 7.92 -15.03 -6.14
CA GLU A 320 8.35 -15.07 -7.55
C GLU A 320 8.57 -16.51 -8.04
N GLU A 321 9.02 -17.40 -7.16
CA GLU A 321 9.28 -18.83 -7.40
C GLU A 321 8.00 -19.69 -7.43
#